data_AF-A0A969NCU3-F1
#
_entry.id   AF-A0A969NCU3-F1
#
_cell.length_a   1.000
_cell.length_b   1.000
_cell.length_c   1.000
_cell.angle_alpha   90.00
_cell.angle_beta   90.00
_cell.angle_gamma   90.00
#
_symmetry.space_group_name_H-M   'P 1'
#
loop_
_entity.id
_entity.type
_entity.pdbx_description
1 polymer ?
#
loop_
_entity_poly.entity_id
_entity_poly.type
_entity_poly.pdbx_seq_one_letter_code
_entity_poly.pdbx_strand_id
1 'polypeptide(L)'
;MGYQGNKNGTGIYKKDEFGNLLKDKNKEPILEEDFSKIIQEYKTFQQTNEIETENSFLFPVAELNGRFDFDYYEPENRKLLNKLKSLNALKLYRPLRNSESKK
;
A
#
# COMPACT_ATOMS: atom_id res chain seq x y z
N MET A 1 -16.49 0.63 -2.19
CA MET A 1 -15.84 -0.46 -1.43
C MET A 1 -16.46 -1.77 -1.91
N GLY A 2 -15.73 -2.55 -2.71
CA GLY A 2 -16.13 -3.91 -3.07
C GLY A 2 -15.41 -4.88 -2.14
N TYR A 3 -16.14 -5.67 -1.37
CA TYR A 3 -15.58 -6.70 -0.52
C TYR A 3 -15.87 -8.08 -1.15
N GLN A 4 -14.83 -8.76 -1.64
CA GLN A 4 -14.89 -10.18 -1.97
C GLN A 4 -14.39 -10.99 -0.77
N GLY A 5 -15.11 -10.92 0.34
CA GLY A 5 -14.86 -11.83 1.46
C GLY A 5 -15.25 -13.26 1.15
N ASN A 6 -14.90 -14.16 2.05
CA ASN A 6 -15.36 -15.54 1.99
C ASN A 6 -16.90 -15.61 2.05
N LYS A 7 -17.53 -15.92 0.92
CA LYS A 7 -18.99 -16.06 0.80
C LYS A 7 -19.55 -17.28 1.53
N ASN A 8 -18.69 -18.22 1.93
CA ASN A 8 -19.09 -19.49 2.54
C ASN A 8 -19.20 -19.42 4.06
N GLY A 9 -18.86 -18.29 4.69
CA GLY A 9 -19.00 -18.08 6.15
C GLY A 9 -18.06 -18.95 7.01
N THR A 10 -17.11 -19.67 6.40
CA THR A 10 -16.09 -20.43 7.10
C THR A 10 -14.89 -19.54 7.42
N GLY A 11 -14.35 -19.62 8.64
CA GLY A 11 -13.13 -18.87 8.99
C GLY A 11 -11.96 -19.27 8.10
N ILE A 12 -11.39 -18.33 7.35
CA ILE A 12 -10.11 -18.51 6.66
C ILE A 12 -9.03 -17.98 7.58
N TYR A 13 -7.95 -18.75 7.75
CA TYR A 13 -6.88 -18.46 8.69
C TYR A 13 -5.57 -18.24 7.96
N LYS A 14 -4.76 -17.32 8.47
CA LYS A 14 -3.46 -16.99 7.89
C LYS A 14 -2.52 -18.20 7.95
N LYS A 15 -1.77 -18.39 6.88
CA LYS A 15 -0.74 -19.43 6.78
C LYS A 15 0.63 -18.81 6.51
N ASP A 16 1.68 -19.50 6.91
CA ASP A 16 3.04 -19.19 6.49
C ASP A 16 3.28 -19.65 5.03
N GLU A 17 4.47 -19.35 4.50
CA GLU A 17 4.87 -19.72 3.13
C GLU A 17 4.90 -21.25 2.89
N PHE A 18 4.90 -22.04 3.96
CA PHE A 18 4.90 -23.51 3.92
C PHE A 18 3.49 -24.10 4.12
N GLY A 19 2.47 -23.26 4.33
CA GLY A 19 1.07 -23.66 4.50
C GLY A 19 0.68 -23.97 5.96
N ASN A 20 1.53 -23.75 6.95
CA ASN A 20 1.21 -23.93 8.35
C ASN A 20 0.39 -22.75 8.89
N LEU A 21 -0.57 -23.02 9.78
CA LEU A 21 -1.38 -21.98 10.41
C LEU A 21 -0.53 -21.07 11.31
N LEU A 22 -0.60 -19.76 11.04
CA LEU A 22 -0.06 -18.76 11.95
C LEU A 22 -0.94 -18.67 13.19
N LYS A 23 -0.30 -18.59 14.35
CA LYS A 23 -0.96 -18.54 15.66
C LYS A 23 -0.60 -17.28 16.42
N ASP A 24 -1.54 -16.79 17.20
CA ASP A 24 -1.36 -15.65 18.07
C ASP A 24 -0.57 -16.03 19.35
N LYS A 25 -0.45 -15.07 20.27
CA LYS A 25 0.23 -15.26 21.56
C LYS A 25 -0.47 -16.31 22.46
N ASN A 26 -1.76 -16.55 22.24
CA ASN A 26 -2.57 -17.53 22.95
C ASN A 26 -2.55 -18.91 22.27
N LYS A 27 -1.79 -19.07 21.18
CA LYS A 27 -1.71 -20.27 20.32
C LYS A 27 -3.00 -20.54 19.53
N GLU A 28 -3.85 -19.53 19.35
CA GLU A 28 -5.05 -19.60 18.55
C GLU A 28 -4.75 -19.22 17.09
N PRO A 29 -5.37 -19.87 16.09
CA PRO A 29 -5.16 -19.54 14.69
C PRO A 29 -5.59 -18.10 14.37
N ILE A 30 -4.74 -17.36 13.66
CA ILE A 30 -5.03 -15.97 13.28
C ILE A 30 -5.98 -15.97 12.09
N LEU A 31 -7.12 -15.29 12.24
CA LEU A 31 -8.07 -15.11 11.14
C LEU A 31 -7.45 -14.23 10.05
N GLU A 32 -7.61 -14.64 8.79
CA GLU A 32 -7.15 -13.84 7.64
C GLU A 32 -7.97 -12.55 7.52
N GLU A 33 -9.29 -12.66 7.71
CA GLU A 33 -10.26 -11.56 7.67
C GLU A 33 -10.39 -10.83 9.03
N ASP A 34 -9.28 -10.61 9.74
CA ASP A 34 -9.30 -9.77 10.94
C ASP A 34 -9.18 -8.28 10.56
N PHE A 35 -10.32 -7.59 10.56
CA PHE A 35 -10.41 -6.15 10.29
C PHE A 35 -10.20 -5.29 11.53
N SER A 36 -9.97 -5.87 12.71
CA SER A 36 -9.85 -5.11 13.97
C SER A 36 -8.77 -4.03 13.87
N LYS A 37 -7.63 -4.37 13.25
CA LYS A 37 -6.52 -3.42 13.00
C LYS A 37 -6.96 -2.25 12.12
N ILE A 38 -7.63 -2.53 11.00
CA ILE A 38 -8.12 -1.51 10.05
C ILE A 38 -9.18 -0.61 10.72
N ILE A 39 -10.08 -1.19 11.52
CA ILE A 39 -11.11 -0.44 12.25
C ILE A 39 -10.46 0.51 13.26
N GLN A 40 -9.45 0.05 13.98
CA GLN A 40 -8.74 0.87 14.96
C GLN A 40 -7.99 2.02 14.27
N GLU A 41 -7.27 1.72 13.19
CA GLU A 41 -6.59 2.69 12.34
C GLU A 41 -7.56 3.75 11.80
N TYR A 42 -8.74 3.34 11.32
CA TYR A 42 -9.77 4.25 10.84
C TYR A 42 -10.34 5.15 11.96
N LYS A 43 -10.53 4.60 13.17
CA LYS A 43 -10.96 5.39 14.33
C LYS A 43 -9.92 6.45 14.71
N THR A 44 -8.63 6.09 14.69
CA THR A 44 -7.55 7.04 14.92
C THR A 44 -7.58 8.14 13.86
N PHE A 45 -7.70 7.78 12.59
CA PHE A 45 -7.82 8.74 11.51
C PHE A 45 -9.00 9.71 11.71
N GLN A 46 -10.18 9.25 12.15
CA GLN A 46 -11.31 10.15 12.43
C GLN A 46 -11.01 11.18 13.53
N GLN A 47 -10.10 10.88 14.46
CA GLN A 47 -9.75 11.77 15.57
C GLN A 47 -8.60 12.72 15.21
N THR A 48 -7.59 12.24 14.50
CA THR A 48 -6.35 12.98 14.22
C THR A 48 -6.30 13.57 12.82
N ASN A 49 -7.11 13.07 11.89
CA ASN A 49 -6.98 13.26 10.43
C ASN A 49 -5.61 12.84 9.86
N GLU A 50 -4.85 12.03 10.60
CA GLU A 50 -3.51 11.58 10.22
C GLU A 50 -3.42 10.06 10.31
N ILE A 51 -2.81 9.44 9.29
CA ILE A 51 -2.48 8.02 9.31
C ILE A 51 -1.33 7.70 8.34
N GLU A 52 -0.31 7.03 8.84
CA GLU A 52 0.76 6.46 8.03
C GLU A 52 1.25 5.16 8.68
N THR A 53 0.69 4.05 8.21
CA THR A 53 1.11 2.68 8.54
C THR A 53 1.48 1.95 7.26
N GLU A 54 1.99 0.72 7.38
CA GLU A 54 2.27 -0.16 6.25
C GLU A 54 1.01 -0.40 5.39
N ASN A 55 -0.16 -0.50 6.01
CA ASN A 55 -1.41 -0.89 5.35
C ASN A 55 -2.39 0.27 5.13
N SER A 56 -2.18 1.40 5.80
CA SER A 56 -3.09 2.54 5.76
C SER A 56 -2.31 3.84 5.56
N PHE A 57 -2.73 4.63 4.57
CA PHE A 57 -2.05 5.87 4.21
C PHE A 57 -3.04 6.90 3.67
N LEU A 58 -2.62 8.16 3.69
CA LEU A 58 -3.36 9.26 3.11
C LEU A 58 -2.97 9.51 1.65
N PHE A 59 -3.95 9.91 0.84
CA PHE A 59 -3.72 10.27 -0.55
C PHE A 59 -4.44 11.56 -0.96
N PRO A 60 -3.74 12.53 -1.58
CA PRO A 60 -4.39 13.72 -2.10
C PRO A 60 -5.40 13.39 -3.19
N VAL A 61 -6.63 13.89 -3.05
CA VAL A 61 -7.71 13.63 -4.02
C VAL A 61 -7.35 14.14 -5.42
N ALA A 62 -6.58 15.24 -5.51
CA ALA A 62 -6.14 15.80 -6.80
C ALA A 62 -5.23 14.86 -7.61
N GLU A 63 -4.59 13.88 -6.96
CA GLU A 63 -3.71 12.91 -7.62
C GLU A 63 -4.46 11.61 -7.99
N LEU A 64 -5.74 11.46 -7.65
CA LEU A 64 -6.58 10.35 -8.08
C LEU A 64 -6.91 10.49 -9.58
N ASN A 65 -6.17 9.79 -10.41
CA ASN A 65 -6.34 9.75 -11.87
C ASN A 65 -7.32 8.64 -12.33
N GLY A 66 -8.25 8.22 -11.46
CA GLY A 66 -9.38 7.33 -11.76
C GLY A 66 -9.05 5.84 -11.90
N ARG A 67 -7.78 5.48 -12.11
CA ARG A 67 -7.31 4.10 -12.01
C ARG A 67 -7.03 3.78 -10.55
N PHE A 68 -7.91 3.04 -9.88
CA PHE A 68 -7.70 2.53 -8.52
C PHE A 68 -6.77 1.30 -8.54
N ASP A 69 -5.56 1.49 -9.05
CA ASP A 69 -4.53 0.44 -9.06
C ASP A 69 -3.76 0.50 -7.73
N PHE A 70 -3.84 -0.55 -6.92
CA PHE A 70 -3.24 -0.59 -5.59
C PHE A 70 -1.72 -0.45 -5.65
N ASP A 71 -1.08 -1.22 -6.53
CA ASP A 71 0.38 -1.24 -6.71
C ASP A 71 0.89 0.14 -7.16
N TYR A 72 0.09 0.83 -7.97
CA TYR A 72 0.40 2.18 -8.45
C TYR A 72 0.41 3.23 -7.32
N TYR A 73 -0.34 3.02 -6.24
CA TYR A 73 -0.49 3.98 -5.15
C TYR A 73 0.26 3.62 -3.88
N GLU A 74 1.13 2.62 -3.90
CA GLU A 74 1.96 2.28 -2.73
C GLU A 74 2.77 3.49 -2.23
N PRO A 75 2.74 3.78 -0.92
CA PRO A 75 3.47 4.91 -0.33
C PRO A 75 4.98 4.85 -0.58
N GLU A 76 5.56 3.66 -0.57
CA GLU A 76 6.98 3.43 -0.78
C GLU A 76 7.42 3.87 -2.18
N ASN A 77 6.65 3.49 -3.21
CA ASN A 77 6.89 3.89 -4.58
C ASN A 77 6.86 5.41 -4.73
N ARG A 78 5.99 6.11 -4.01
CA ARG A 78 5.96 7.59 -4.01
C ARG A 78 7.13 8.22 -3.28
N LYS A 79 7.52 7.67 -2.12
CA LYS A 79 8.73 8.13 -1.39
C LYS A 79 9.95 8.03 -2.30
N LEU A 80 10.09 6.90 -3.00
CA LEU A 80 11.14 6.70 -3.99
C LEU A 80 11.03 7.71 -5.15
N LEU A 81 9.85 7.87 -5.74
CA LEU A 81 9.64 8.79 -6.85
C LEU A 81 9.95 10.25 -6.47
N ASN A 82 9.52 10.69 -5.29
CA ASN A 82 9.77 12.03 -4.78
C ASN A 82 11.26 12.26 -4.51
N LYS A 83 11.96 11.26 -3.97
CA LYS A 83 13.41 11.28 -3.80
C LYS A 83 14.14 11.34 -5.15
N LEU A 84 13.67 10.59 -6.15
CA LEU A 84 14.24 10.65 -7.50
C LEU A 84 14.02 12.02 -8.15
N LYS A 85 12.83 12.61 -7.99
CA LYS A 85 12.53 13.97 -8.46
C LYS A 85 13.40 15.02 -7.79
N SER A 86 13.61 14.96 -6.47
CA SER A 86 14.48 15.91 -5.77
C SER A 86 15.94 15.80 -6.18
N LEU A 87 16.37 14.63 -6.65
CA LEU A 87 17.69 14.40 -7.23
C LEU A 87 17.79 14.73 -8.72
N ASN A 88 16.77 15.36 -9.33
CA ASN A 88 16.68 15.61 -10.77
C ASN A 88 16.90 14.34 -11.63
N ALA A 89 16.52 13.17 -11.11
CA ALA A 89 16.64 11.93 -11.85
C ALA A 89 15.76 11.95 -13.10
N LEU A 90 16.32 11.49 -14.22
CA LEU A 90 15.65 11.45 -15.50
C LEU A 90 14.99 10.09 -15.72
N LYS A 91 13.76 10.10 -16.26
CA LYS A 91 13.06 8.88 -16.63
C LYS A 91 13.77 8.23 -17.83
N LEU A 92 14.22 6.98 -17.66
CA LEU A 92 15.03 6.25 -18.64
C LEU A 92 14.39 6.07 -20.02
N TYR A 93 13.07 6.23 -20.14
CA TYR A 93 12.36 6.16 -21.44
C TYR A 93 12.66 7.37 -22.35
N ARG A 94 13.16 8.49 -21.82
CA ARG A 94 13.54 9.65 -22.62
C ARG A 94 15.00 9.47 -23.07
N PRO A 95 15.28 9.21 -24.36
CA PRO A 95 16.67 9.25 -24.82
C PRO A 95 17.22 10.66 -24.55
N LEU A 96 18.33 10.72 -23.81
CA LEU A 96 19.11 11.92 -23.67
C LEU A 96 19.54 12.35 -25.07
N ARG A 97 18.88 13.37 -25.65
CA ARG A 97 19.50 14.11 -26.74
C ARG A 97 20.67 14.82 -26.09
N ASN A 98 21.88 14.35 -26.35
CA ASN A 98 23.11 15.06 -26.05
C ASN A 98 23.07 16.41 -26.75
N SER A 99 22.54 17.43 -26.07
CA SER A 99 22.75 18.82 -26.44
C SER A 99 24.10 19.23 -25.89
N GLU A 100 25.18 18.86 -26.59
CA GLU A 100 26.47 19.54 -26.57
C GLU A 100 27.47 18.82 -27.50
N SER A 101 27.32 19.05 -28.80
CA SER A 101 28.47 19.12 -29.70
C SER A 101 28.36 20.41 -30.50
N LYS A 102 28.59 21.55 -29.83
CA LYS A 102 28.94 22.78 -30.54
C LYS A 102 30.44 22.71 -30.83
N LYS A 103 30.78 22.39 -32.08
CA LYS A 103 32.03 22.80 -32.70
C LYS A 103 31.91 24.27 -33.11
#